data_AF-A0A514JSI0-F1
#
_entry.id   AF-A0A514JSI0-F1
#
_cell.length_a   1.000
_cell.length_b   1.000
_cell.length_c   1.000
_cell.angle_alpha   90.00
_cell.angle_beta   90.00
_cell.angle_gamma   90.00
#
_symmetry.space_group_name_H-M   'P 1'
#
loop_
_entity.id
_entity.type
_entity.pdbx_description
1 polymer ?
#
loop_
_entity_poly.entity_id
_entity_poly.type
_entity_poly.pdbx_seq_one_letter_code
_entity_poly.pdbx_strand_id
1 'polypeptide(L)'
;MSPAVAGPALFIGGDTDYVALVRPELDPDDPGVRRAAEQAGVAPEELAGPGDTWAVLYEYGGEGDGFELPGVRDAEPADFAERLRAELAAASGPFTVDGGAVLRLDARPAGTDRYAFTAHLTPPADAGTPLTVETGPLPVAELLADLDTFLGSLA
;
A
#
# COMPACT_ATOMS: atom_id res chain seq x y z
N MET A 1 16.10 0.53 3.36
CA MET A 1 15.55 1.22 4.56
C MET A 1 14.16 1.67 4.14
N SER A 2 13.14 0.91 4.46
CA SER A 2 11.76 1.27 4.12
C SER A 2 11.37 2.57 4.83
N PRO A 3 10.65 3.49 4.17
CA PRO A 3 10.14 4.68 4.84
C PRO A 3 9.27 4.22 6.00
N ALA A 4 9.59 4.68 7.22
CA ALA A 4 8.75 4.45 8.37
C ALA A 4 7.50 5.32 8.20
N VAL A 5 6.48 4.76 7.53
CA VAL A 5 5.15 5.36 7.53
C VAL A 5 4.53 5.03 8.88
N ALA A 6 4.28 6.07 9.68
CA ALA A 6 3.48 5.90 10.88
C ALA A 6 2.04 5.55 10.43
N GLY A 7 1.46 4.45 10.94
CA GLY A 7 0.14 3.94 10.55
C GLY A 7 0.13 2.59 9.80
N PRO A 8 -1.06 2.09 9.44
CA PRO A 8 -1.20 0.86 8.66
C PRO A 8 -0.47 0.93 7.31
N ALA A 9 0.36 -0.07 7.02
CA ALA A 9 1.12 -0.14 5.77
C ALA A 9 1.30 -1.59 5.32
N LEU A 10 0.94 -1.86 4.06
CA LEU A 10 1.21 -3.13 3.37
C LEU A 10 2.18 -2.87 2.22
N PHE A 11 3.38 -3.45 2.28
CA PHE A 11 4.37 -3.35 1.23
C PHE A 11 4.39 -4.64 0.39
N ILE A 12 4.36 -4.48 -0.92
CA ILE A 12 4.53 -5.56 -1.89
C ILE A 12 5.71 -5.17 -2.78
N GLY A 13 6.91 -5.58 -2.38
CA GLY A 13 8.12 -5.30 -3.13
C GLY A 13 9.40 -5.39 -2.33
N GLY A 14 10.51 -5.15 -3.03
CA GLY A 14 11.82 -5.00 -2.41
C GLY A 14 12.15 -3.55 -2.12
N ASP A 15 13.39 -3.28 -1.71
CA ASP A 15 13.85 -1.92 -1.41
C ASP A 15 13.88 -0.95 -2.61
N THR A 16 13.84 -1.45 -3.86
CA THR A 16 14.01 -0.64 -5.08
C THR A 16 12.78 -0.57 -5.97
N ASP A 17 11.90 -1.56 -5.86
CA ASP A 17 10.69 -1.65 -6.67
C ASP A 17 9.59 -2.23 -5.80
N TYR A 18 8.65 -1.37 -5.44
CA TYR A 18 7.57 -1.74 -4.54
C TYR A 18 6.28 -0.99 -4.86
N VAL A 19 5.18 -1.58 -4.42
CA VAL A 19 3.91 -0.90 -4.22
C VAL A 19 3.53 -1.04 -2.77
N ALA A 20 3.13 0.06 -2.14
CA ALA A 20 2.69 0.10 -0.77
C ALA A 20 1.30 0.70 -0.67
N LEU A 21 0.42 0.03 0.06
CA LEU A 21 -0.87 0.57 0.45
C LEU A 21 -0.76 1.06 1.88
N VAL A 22 -0.87 2.36 2.09
CA VAL A 22 -0.60 3.00 3.38
C VAL A 22 -1.73 3.93 3.78
N ARG A 23 -1.96 4.03 5.09
CA ARG A 23 -2.77 5.10 5.67
C ARG A 23 -1.86 5.93 6.57
N PRO A 24 -1.26 7.02 6.04
CA PRO A 24 -0.29 7.80 6.77
C PRO A 24 -0.93 8.42 8.00
N GLU A 25 -0.27 8.32 9.15
CA GLU A 25 -0.55 9.18 10.27
C GLU A 25 -0.10 10.61 9.94
N LEU A 26 -0.95 11.58 10.26
CA LEU A 26 -0.64 12.98 10.11
C LEU A 26 0.28 13.39 11.27
N ASP A 27 1.52 13.77 10.91
CA ASP A 27 2.51 14.29 11.84
C ASP A 27 2.20 15.78 12.14
N PRO A 28 2.04 16.20 13.40
CA PRO A 28 1.79 17.61 13.74
C PRO A 28 2.95 18.54 13.32
N ASP A 29 4.16 18.01 13.17
CA ASP A 29 5.32 18.76 12.70
C ASP A 29 5.37 18.88 11.17
N ASP A 30 4.55 18.14 10.43
CA ASP A 30 4.48 18.20 8.97
C ASP A 30 4.05 19.61 8.49
N PRO A 31 4.79 20.24 7.56
CA PRO A 31 4.45 21.57 7.05
C PRO A 31 3.05 21.67 6.44
N GLY A 32 2.56 20.60 5.81
CA GLY A 32 1.20 20.50 5.27
C GLY A 32 0.14 20.47 6.38
N VAL A 33 0.34 19.64 7.40
CA VAL A 33 -0.55 19.57 8.59
C VAL A 33 -0.60 20.91 9.31
N ARG A 34 0.56 21.54 9.54
CA ARG A 34 0.63 22.87 10.18
C ARG A 34 -0.11 23.94 9.39
N ARG A 35 0.03 23.92 8.06
CA ARG A 35 -0.66 24.85 7.15
C ARG A 35 -2.17 24.60 7.14
N ALA A 36 -2.60 23.35 7.19
CA ALA A 36 -4.02 22.99 7.28
C ALA A 36 -4.62 23.43 8.63
N ALA A 37 -3.90 23.23 9.73
CA ALA A 37 -4.30 23.63 11.07
C ALA A 37 -4.48 25.16 11.19
N GLU A 38 -3.54 25.92 10.63
CA GLU A 38 -3.63 27.38 10.56
C GLU A 38 -4.89 27.84 9.79
N GLN A 39 -5.20 27.20 8.66
CA GLN A 39 -6.40 27.52 7.87
C GLN A 39 -7.71 27.16 8.58
N ALA A 40 -7.70 26.04 9.32
CA ALA A 40 -8.84 25.59 10.11
C ALA A 40 -8.98 26.33 11.45
N GLY A 41 -7.97 27.08 11.88
CA GLY A 41 -7.97 27.80 13.16
C GLY A 41 -7.85 26.88 14.38
N VAL A 42 -7.23 25.70 14.22
CA VAL A 42 -7.03 24.68 15.26
C VAL A 42 -5.54 24.44 15.50
N ALA A 43 -5.19 23.72 16.56
CA ALA A 43 -3.80 23.30 16.77
C ALA A 43 -3.41 22.15 15.82
N PRO A 44 -2.17 22.06 15.31
CA PRO A 44 -1.71 20.93 14.48
C PRO A 44 -1.93 19.56 15.14
N GLU A 45 -1.82 19.49 16.46
CA GLU A 45 -2.08 18.28 17.25
C GLU A 45 -3.55 17.83 17.20
N GLU A 46 -4.49 18.71 16.83
CA GLU A 46 -5.90 18.37 16.61
C GLU A 46 -6.16 17.77 15.23
N LEU A 47 -5.25 17.99 14.27
CA LEU A 47 -5.25 17.32 12.96
C LEU A 47 -4.35 16.09 12.94
N ALA A 48 -3.38 16.01 13.84
CA ALA A 48 -2.50 14.88 13.98
C ALA A 48 -3.24 13.62 14.44
N GLY A 49 -2.75 12.46 13.99
CA GLY A 49 -3.35 11.16 14.31
C GLY A 49 -3.53 10.29 13.08
N PRO A 50 -4.34 9.22 13.15
CA PRO A 50 -4.58 8.35 12.02
C PRO A 50 -5.17 9.16 10.87
N GLY A 51 -4.47 9.21 9.73
CA GLY A 51 -5.03 9.79 8.52
C GLY A 51 -6.33 9.09 8.16
N ASP A 52 -7.27 9.85 7.61
CA ASP A 52 -8.56 9.32 7.14
C ASP A 52 -8.50 8.83 5.68
N THR A 53 -7.36 9.05 5.02
CA THR A 53 -7.19 8.85 3.59
C THR A 53 -6.09 7.82 3.35
N TRP A 54 -6.46 6.77 2.63
CA TRP A 54 -5.51 5.78 2.12
C TRP A 54 -4.72 6.36 0.95
N ALA A 55 -3.48 5.89 0.78
CA ALA A 55 -2.63 6.24 -0.34
C ALA A 55 -1.95 4.99 -0.90
N VAL A 56 -1.67 5.03 -2.20
CA VAL A 56 -0.76 4.09 -2.85
C VAL A 56 0.56 4.81 -3.07
N LEU A 57 1.63 4.26 -2.52
CA LEU A 57 2.99 4.66 -2.83
C LEU A 57 3.61 3.59 -3.73
N TYR A 58 4.45 4.00 -4.66
CA TYR A 58 5.19 3.08 -5.49
C TYR A 58 6.58 3.60 -5.78
N GLU A 59 7.53 2.68 -5.91
CA GLU A 59 8.86 2.95 -6.44
C GLU A 59 9.08 2.05 -7.64
N TYR A 60 9.58 2.62 -8.74
CA TYR A 60 9.94 1.88 -9.94
C TYR A 60 11.16 2.52 -10.59
N GLY A 61 12.23 1.73 -10.78
CA GLY A 61 13.44 2.23 -11.44
C GLY A 61 14.16 3.36 -10.68
N GLY A 62 13.97 3.43 -9.36
CA GLY A 62 14.57 4.44 -8.49
C GLY A 62 13.82 5.79 -8.44
N GLU A 63 12.65 5.88 -9.07
CA GLU A 63 11.73 7.00 -8.93
C GLU A 63 10.53 6.56 -8.09
N GLY A 64 10.29 7.27 -6.99
CA GLY A 64 9.18 7.03 -6.08
C GLY A 64 8.12 8.12 -6.21
N ASP A 65 6.85 7.71 -6.25
CA ASP A 65 5.69 8.60 -6.33
C ASP A 65 4.47 7.93 -5.65
N GLY A 66 3.33 8.60 -5.63
CA GLY A 66 2.12 8.05 -5.04
C GLY A 66 0.88 8.90 -5.27
N PHE A 67 -0.26 8.36 -4.89
CA PHE A 67 -1.54 9.06 -5.00
C PHE A 67 -2.51 8.64 -3.90
N GLU A 68 -3.36 9.58 -3.51
CA GLU A 68 -4.39 9.40 -2.50
C GLU A 68 -5.62 8.69 -3.06
N LEU A 69 -6.31 7.96 -2.18
CA LEU A 69 -7.51 7.18 -2.46
C LEU A 69 -8.69 7.71 -1.62
N PRO A 70 -9.24 8.89 -1.95
CA PRO A 70 -10.33 9.47 -1.20
C PRO A 70 -11.56 8.54 -1.22
N GLY A 71 -12.11 8.27 -0.04
CA GLY A 71 -13.32 7.46 0.13
C GLY A 71 -13.08 5.95 0.24
N VAL A 72 -11.83 5.49 0.20
CA VAL A 72 -11.47 4.10 0.57
C VAL A 72 -11.54 3.97 2.09
N ARG A 73 -12.25 2.94 2.59
CA ARG A 73 -12.37 2.63 4.02
C ARG A 73 -11.44 1.47 4.33
N ASP A 74 -11.19 1.19 5.61
CA ASP A 74 -10.27 0.12 6.01
C ASP A 74 -10.69 -1.28 5.55
N ALA A 75 -12.00 -1.48 5.32
CA ALA A 75 -12.52 -2.76 4.83
C ALA A 75 -12.00 -3.10 3.43
N GLU A 76 -11.78 -2.12 2.56
CA GLU A 76 -11.33 -2.40 1.19
C GLU A 76 -9.85 -2.88 1.14
N PRO A 77 -8.87 -2.23 1.81
CA PRO A 77 -7.51 -2.75 2.00
C PRO A 77 -7.46 -4.08 2.76
N ALA A 78 -8.31 -4.26 3.78
CA ALA A 78 -8.40 -5.52 4.52
C ALA A 78 -8.85 -6.67 3.61
N ASP A 79 -9.93 -6.48 2.85
CA ASP A 79 -10.45 -7.46 1.88
C ASP A 79 -9.39 -7.84 0.83
N PHE A 80 -8.63 -6.86 0.34
CA PHE A 80 -7.52 -7.11 -0.59
C PHE A 80 -6.42 -7.97 0.05
N ALA A 81 -5.96 -7.60 1.25
CA ALA A 81 -4.93 -8.32 1.98
C ALA A 81 -5.37 -9.76 2.34
N GLU A 82 -6.62 -9.95 2.77
CA GLU A 82 -7.19 -11.27 3.05
C GLU A 82 -7.22 -12.17 1.80
N ARG A 83 -7.63 -11.63 0.65
CA ARG A 83 -7.62 -12.37 -0.62
C ARG A 83 -6.20 -12.75 -1.04
N LEU A 84 -5.26 -11.81 -0.96
CA LEU A 84 -3.85 -12.08 -1.28
C LEU A 84 -3.26 -13.16 -0.37
N ARG A 85 -3.55 -13.10 0.93
CA ARG A 85 -3.16 -14.12 1.90
C ARG A 85 -3.74 -15.50 1.57
N ALA A 86 -5.03 -15.54 1.24
CA ALA A 86 -5.72 -16.79 0.89
C ALA A 86 -5.15 -17.42 -0.38
N GLU A 87 -4.91 -16.62 -1.42
CA GLU A 87 -4.27 -17.08 -2.65
C GLU A 87 -2.86 -17.60 -2.37
N LEU A 88 -2.02 -16.84 -1.67
CA LEU A 88 -0.65 -17.28 -1.34
C LEU A 88 -0.60 -18.58 -0.53
N ALA A 89 -1.53 -18.77 0.40
CA ALA A 89 -1.58 -20.00 1.21
C ALA A 89 -2.04 -21.23 0.40
N ALA A 90 -2.82 -21.03 -0.66
CA ALA A 90 -3.37 -22.11 -1.50
C ALA A 90 -2.60 -22.32 -2.81
N ALA A 91 -1.77 -21.36 -3.23
CA ALA A 91 -1.26 -21.31 -4.58
C ALA A 91 -0.23 -22.41 -4.88
N SER A 92 -0.38 -23.00 -6.07
CA SER A 92 0.62 -23.87 -6.71
C SER A 92 0.99 -23.40 -8.13
N GLY A 93 0.49 -22.21 -8.52
CA GLY A 93 0.60 -21.63 -9.85
C GLY A 93 0.37 -20.12 -9.84
N PRO A 94 0.25 -19.49 -11.02
CA PRO A 94 -0.03 -18.06 -11.12
C PRO A 94 -1.46 -17.74 -10.69
N PHE A 95 -1.67 -16.55 -10.14
CA PHE A 95 -2.98 -16.04 -9.71
C PHE A 95 -3.05 -14.52 -9.86
N THR A 96 -4.25 -13.97 -9.73
CA THR A 96 -4.51 -12.53 -9.77
C THR A 96 -5.38 -12.15 -8.58
N VAL A 97 -5.04 -11.05 -7.92
CA VAL A 97 -5.85 -10.43 -6.86
C VAL A 97 -6.30 -9.06 -7.33
N ASP A 98 -7.60 -8.84 -7.28
CA ASP A 98 -8.22 -7.56 -7.62
C ASP A 98 -8.51 -6.78 -6.33
N GLY A 99 -7.85 -5.61 -6.21
CA GLY A 99 -8.02 -4.62 -5.14
C GLY A 99 -9.00 -3.50 -5.49
N GLY A 100 -9.85 -3.72 -6.50
CA GLY A 100 -10.82 -2.75 -6.99
C GLY A 100 -10.29 -1.92 -8.17
N ALA A 101 -10.85 -0.72 -8.33
CA ALA A 101 -10.58 0.12 -9.49
C ALA A 101 -9.14 0.62 -9.60
N VAL A 102 -8.35 0.52 -8.53
CA VAL A 102 -7.06 1.21 -8.38
C VAL A 102 -5.87 0.26 -8.47
N LEU A 103 -5.98 -0.94 -7.91
CA LEU A 103 -4.87 -1.89 -7.80
C LEU A 103 -5.32 -3.26 -8.25
N ARG A 104 -4.57 -3.82 -9.19
CA ARG A 104 -4.63 -5.24 -9.52
C ARG A 104 -3.23 -5.84 -9.41
N LEU A 105 -3.13 -7.00 -8.80
CA LEU A 105 -1.87 -7.70 -8.62
C LEU A 105 -1.89 -9.03 -9.36
N ASP A 106 -1.01 -9.20 -10.34
CA ASP A 106 -0.75 -10.49 -10.96
C ASP A 106 0.47 -11.13 -10.31
N ALA A 107 0.35 -12.40 -9.91
CA ALA A 107 1.38 -13.14 -9.21
C ALA A 107 1.80 -14.37 -10.01
N ARG A 108 3.10 -14.63 -10.09
CA ARG A 108 3.66 -15.82 -10.74
C ARG A 108 4.72 -16.49 -9.88
N PRO A 109 4.80 -17.84 -9.85
CA PRO A 109 5.88 -18.53 -9.18
C PRO A 109 7.25 -18.09 -9.71
N ALA A 110 8.19 -17.81 -8.80
CA ALA A 110 9.51 -17.29 -9.13
C ALA A 110 10.61 -17.97 -8.29
N GLY A 111 10.58 -19.30 -8.26
CA GLY A 111 11.47 -20.14 -7.47
C GLY A 111 10.73 -20.90 -6.37
N THR A 112 11.49 -21.57 -5.50
CA THR A 112 10.95 -22.26 -4.34
C THR A 112 10.44 -21.24 -3.32
N ASP A 113 9.17 -21.37 -2.93
CA ASP A 113 8.52 -20.52 -1.92
C ASP A 113 8.62 -19.00 -2.18
N ARG A 114 8.62 -18.62 -3.47
CA ARG A 114 8.70 -17.22 -3.90
C ARG A 114 7.74 -16.92 -5.04
N TYR A 115 7.20 -15.71 -5.02
CA TYR A 115 6.37 -15.17 -6.08
C TYR A 115 6.95 -13.85 -6.60
N ALA A 116 6.93 -13.69 -7.92
CA ALA A 116 7.10 -12.40 -8.56
C ALA A 116 5.72 -11.78 -8.79
N PHE A 117 5.61 -10.49 -8.54
CA PHE A 117 4.36 -9.77 -8.68
C PHE A 117 4.49 -8.65 -9.70
N THR A 118 3.38 -8.40 -10.38
CA THR A 118 3.18 -7.27 -11.27
C THR A 118 1.95 -6.53 -10.78
N ALA A 119 2.16 -5.33 -10.23
CA ALA A 119 1.11 -4.44 -9.80
C ALA A 119 0.69 -3.53 -10.95
N HIS A 120 -0.59 -3.54 -11.28
CA HIS A 120 -1.20 -2.60 -12.23
C HIS A 120 -1.93 -1.55 -11.41
N LEU A 121 -1.43 -0.32 -11.47
CA LEU A 121 -1.99 0.83 -10.77
C LEU A 121 -2.81 1.66 -11.74
N THR A 122 -4.01 2.03 -11.32
CA THR A 122 -4.88 2.96 -12.03
C THR A 122 -5.18 4.12 -11.08
N PRO A 123 -4.39 5.20 -11.15
CA PRO A 123 -4.65 6.40 -10.35
C PRO A 123 -6.03 6.99 -10.67
N PRO A 124 -6.65 7.72 -9.73
CA PRO A 124 -7.75 8.62 -10.04
C PRO A 124 -7.43 9.54 -11.23
N ALA A 125 -8.44 9.95 -11.98
CA ALA A 125 -8.26 10.63 -13.27
C ALA A 125 -7.47 11.95 -13.18
N ASP A 126 -7.45 12.58 -12.02
CA ASP A 126 -6.72 13.81 -11.67
C ASP A 126 -5.35 13.55 -11.01
N ALA A 127 -5.06 12.31 -10.63
CA ALA A 127 -3.85 11.93 -9.91
C ALA A 127 -2.73 11.38 -10.81
N GLY A 128 -3.05 10.88 -12.02
CA GLY A 128 -2.01 10.43 -12.94
C GLY A 128 -2.48 9.48 -14.05
N THR A 129 -1.51 8.85 -14.71
CA THR A 129 -1.74 7.83 -15.74
C THR A 129 -1.56 6.43 -15.16
N PRO A 130 -2.30 5.41 -15.66
CA PRO A 130 -2.08 4.03 -15.25
C PRO A 130 -0.64 3.59 -15.47
N LEU A 131 -0.09 2.82 -14.54
CA LEU A 131 1.28 2.32 -14.60
C LEU A 131 1.39 0.89 -14.08
N THR A 132 2.51 0.25 -14.39
CA THR A 132 2.79 -1.14 -14.01
C THR A 132 4.12 -1.20 -13.28
N VAL A 133 4.14 -1.84 -12.11
CA VAL A 133 5.35 -2.03 -11.28
C VAL A 133 5.60 -3.52 -11.11
N GLU A 134 6.84 -3.96 -11.35
CA GLU A 134 7.26 -5.33 -11.09
C GLU A 134 7.99 -5.39 -9.73
N THR A 135 7.47 -6.15 -8.77
CA THR A 135 7.87 -6.03 -7.35
C THR A 135 8.50 -7.30 -6.77
N GLY A 136 9.21 -8.12 -7.56
CA GLY A 136 9.68 -9.42 -7.07
C GLY A 136 10.97 -9.97 -7.68
N PRO A 137 11.45 -11.12 -7.18
CA PRO A 137 10.71 -12.14 -6.40
C PRO A 137 10.74 -12.00 -4.87
N LEU A 138 9.57 -12.12 -4.23
CA LEU A 138 9.37 -12.02 -2.77
C LEU A 138 9.21 -13.40 -2.11
N PRO A 139 9.76 -13.62 -0.90
CA PRO A 139 9.49 -14.82 -0.10
C PRO A 139 8.04 -14.90 0.37
N VAL A 140 7.38 -16.04 0.13
CA VAL A 140 5.96 -16.23 0.52
C VAL A 140 5.77 -16.13 2.03
N ALA A 141 6.68 -16.72 2.81
CA ALA A 141 6.56 -16.72 4.27
C ALA A 141 6.68 -15.32 4.89
N GLU A 142 7.56 -14.47 4.35
CA GLU A 142 7.73 -13.09 4.80
C GLU A 142 6.48 -12.26 4.43
N LEU A 143 6.02 -12.38 3.19
CA LEU A 143 4.82 -11.67 2.73
C LEU A 143 3.56 -12.08 3.51
N LEU A 144 3.41 -13.35 3.88
CA LEU A 144 2.30 -13.80 4.74
C LEU A 144 2.37 -13.18 6.15
N ALA A 145 3.56 -13.03 6.72
CA ALA A 145 3.75 -12.39 8.02
C ALA A 145 3.46 -10.87 7.95
N ASP A 146 3.86 -10.22 6.86
CA ASP A 146 3.55 -8.80 6.62
C ASP A 146 2.05 -8.59 6.45
N LEU A 147 1.35 -9.48 5.74
CA LEU A 147 -0.11 -9.46 5.60
C LEU A 147 -0.83 -9.64 6.94
N ASP A 148 -0.39 -10.58 7.78
CA ASP A 148 -0.96 -10.78 9.12
C ASP A 148 -0.73 -9.55 10.01
N THR A 149 0.44 -8.92 9.93
CA THR A 149 0.77 -7.69 10.67
C THR A 149 -0.10 -6.53 10.21
N PHE A 150 -0.25 -6.36 8.89
CA PHE A 150 -1.09 -5.33 8.29
C PHE A 150 -2.55 -5.48 8.71
N LEU A 151 -3.12 -6.68 8.58
CA LEU A 151 -4.50 -6.95 9.01
C LEU A 151 -4.70 -6.70 10.51
N GLY A 152 -3.71 -7.01 11.34
CA GLY A 152 -3.73 -6.69 12.77
C GLY A 152 -3.70 -5.19 13.08
N SER A 153 -3.15 -4.36 12.19
CA SER A 153 -3.11 -2.90 12.36
C SER A 153 -4.42 -2.19 12.02
N LEU A 154 -5.34 -2.88 11.34
CA LEU A 154 -6.67 -2.37 10.96
C LEU A 154 -7.77 -2.70 11.99
N ALA A 155 -7.45 -3.53 12.99
CA ALA A 155 -8.40 -4.09 13.96
C ALA A 155 -8.59 -3.24 15.23
#